data_AF-A0A2G9PX22-F1
#
_entry.id   AF-A0A2G9PX22-F1
#
_cell.length_a   1.000
_cell.length_b   1.000
_cell.length_c   1.000
_cell.angle_alpha   90.00
_cell.angle_beta   90.00
_cell.angle_gamma   90.00
#
_symmetry.space_group_name_H-M   'P 1'
#
loop_
_entity.id
_entity.type
_entity.pdbx_description
1 polymer ?
#
loop_
_entity_poly.entity_id
_entity_poly.type
_entity_poly.pdbx_seq_one_letter_code
_entity_poly.pdbx_strand_id
1 'polypeptide(L)'
;MAKDNLIHIKLEYEESLNAKRDILSSEVALLRIATQMNGYKHYRTKELDLKIVLSKKLKELKTNISSLHKVLPTLKLPELLKKEDYGGQKKLTSHTTSHVSTKDIGIEAQLREIERKLNELQSRRA
;
A
#
# COMPACT_ATOMS: atom_id res chain seq x y z
N MET A 1 25.28 -37.14 16.74
CA MET A 1 25.27 -36.40 18.01
C MET A 1 26.45 -35.43 17.97
N ALA A 2 26.26 -34.27 17.35
CA ALA A 2 27.31 -33.27 17.24
C ALA A 2 27.51 -32.61 18.60
N LYS A 3 28.74 -32.59 19.10
CA LYS A 3 29.10 -31.81 20.28
C LYS A 3 28.99 -30.35 19.88
N ASP A 4 27.96 -29.67 20.37
CA ASP A 4 27.81 -28.23 20.20
C ASP A 4 29.09 -27.56 20.73
N ASN A 5 29.74 -26.76 19.89
CA ASN A 5 30.93 -25.99 20.25
C ASN A 5 30.52 -24.95 21.30
N LEU A 6 30.60 -25.34 22.57
CA LEU A 6 30.30 -24.48 23.71
C LEU A 6 31.44 -23.46 23.86
N ILE A 7 31.23 -22.26 23.33
CA ILE A 7 32.17 -21.15 23.47
C ILE A 7 31.93 -20.50 24.83
N HIS A 8 32.83 -20.74 25.78
CA HIS A 8 32.76 -20.13 27.11
C HIS A 8 33.46 -18.76 27.08
N ILE A 9 32.68 -17.69 26.97
CA ILE A 9 33.20 -16.32 26.98
C ILE A 9 33.22 -15.84 28.44
N LYS A 10 34.41 -15.55 28.96
CA LYS A 10 34.57 -14.90 30.27
C LYS A 10 34.54 -13.40 30.05
N LEU A 11 33.43 -12.78 30.43
CA LEU A 11 33.26 -11.33 30.39
C LEU A 11 33.86 -10.70 31.64
N GLU A 12 34.45 -9.53 31.48
CA GLU A 12 34.84 -8.71 32.62
C GLU A 12 33.59 -8.14 33.32
N TYR A 13 33.72 -7.68 34.57
CA TYR A 13 32.56 -7.28 35.37
C TYR A 13 31.74 -6.15 34.72
N GLU A 14 32.43 -5.11 34.23
CA GLU A 14 31.78 -3.97 33.55
C GLU A 14 31.11 -4.39 32.24
N GLU A 15 31.76 -5.25 31.45
CA GLU A 15 31.18 -5.81 30.22
C GLU A 15 29.94 -6.64 30.53
N SER A 16 29.98 -7.45 31.59
CA SER A 16 28.84 -8.26 32.04
C SER A 16 27.67 -7.39 32.47
N LEU A 17 27.94 -6.26 33.12
CA LEU A 17 26.93 -5.32 33.58
C LEU A 17 26.28 -4.62 32.39
N ASN A 18 27.08 -4.15 31.42
CA ASN A 18 26.59 -3.52 30.20
C ASN A 18 25.80 -4.51 29.33
N ALA A 19 26.30 -5.73 29.13
CA ALA A 19 25.59 -6.77 28.38
C ALA A 19 24.20 -7.07 28.99
N LYS A 20 24.09 -7.14 30.32
CA LYS A 20 22.80 -7.29 30.99
C LYS A 20 21.86 -6.12 30.73
N ARG A 21 22.37 -4.89 30.80
CA ARG A 21 21.57 -3.68 30.50
C ARG A 21 21.08 -3.68 29.05
N ASP A 22 21.94 -4.06 28.11
CA ASP A 22 21.61 -4.09 26.69
C ASP A 22 20.55 -5.14 26.38
N ILE A 23 20.65 -6.33 26.98
CA ILE A 23 19.64 -7.39 26.88
C ILE A 23 18.29 -6.88 27.39
N LEU A 24 18.26 -6.29 28.60
CA LEU A 24 17.03 -5.77 29.18
C LEU A 24 16.43 -4.63 28.34
N SER A 25 17.28 -3.75 27.80
CA SER A 25 16.82 -2.67 26.91
C SER A 25 16.20 -3.23 25.63
N SER A 26 16.79 -4.29 25.08
CA SER A 26 16.30 -4.99 23.89
C SER A 26 14.96 -5.68 24.17
N GLU A 27 14.80 -6.34 25.31
CA GLU A 27 13.52 -6.94 25.73
C GLU A 27 12.40 -5.89 25.83
N VAL A 28 12.68 -4.74 26.46
CA VAL A 28 11.71 -3.64 26.55
C VAL A 28 11.35 -3.11 25.16
N ALA A 29 12.32 -2.96 24.27
CA ALA A 29 12.07 -2.52 22.90
C ALA A 29 11.19 -3.54 22.14
N LEU A 30 11.49 -4.83 22.26
CA LEU A 30 10.70 -5.90 21.63
C LEU A 30 9.27 -5.94 22.16
N LEU A 31 9.06 -5.76 23.47
CA LEU A 31 7.72 -5.66 24.05
C LEU A 31 6.94 -4.47 23.50
N ARG A 32 7.58 -3.31 23.35
CA ARG A 32 6.95 -2.13 22.72
C ARG A 32 6.56 -2.40 21.27
N ILE A 33 7.42 -3.07 20.49
CA ILE A 33 7.10 -3.45 19.12
C ILE A 33 5.92 -4.43 19.09
N ALA A 34 5.93 -5.46 19.94
CA ALA A 34 4.86 -6.45 20.01
C ALA A 34 3.50 -5.81 20.34
N THR A 35 3.46 -4.88 21.31
CA THR A 35 2.23 -4.15 21.65
C THR A 35 1.71 -3.29 20.49
N GLN A 36 2.60 -2.60 19.78
CA GLN A 36 2.22 -1.84 18.57
C GLN A 36 1.71 -2.75 17.45
N MET A 37 2.36 -3.87 17.20
CA MET A 37 1.93 -4.86 16.20
C MET A 37 0.54 -5.42 16.52
N ASN A 38 0.25 -5.70 17.79
CA ASN A 38 -1.07 -6.15 18.22
C ASN A 38 -2.14 -5.06 18.00
N GLY A 39 -1.81 -3.81 18.30
CA GLY A 39 -2.68 -2.66 18.00
C GLY A 39 -2.97 -2.55 16.50
N TYR A 40 -1.93 -2.61 15.66
CA TYR A 40 -2.08 -2.59 14.20
C TYR A 40 -2.98 -3.73 13.70
N LYS A 41 -2.74 -4.96 14.16
CA LYS A 41 -3.54 -6.14 13.77
C LYS A 41 -5.02 -5.93 14.09
N HIS A 42 -5.34 -5.42 15.28
CA HIS A 42 -6.71 -5.13 15.69
C HIS A 42 -7.40 -4.12 14.76
N TYR A 43 -6.74 -2.99 14.48
CA TYR A 43 -7.29 -1.98 13.58
C TYR A 43 -7.42 -2.49 12.14
N ARG A 44 -6.44 -3.29 11.67
CA ARG A 44 -6.46 -3.88 10.33
C ARG A 44 -7.64 -4.84 10.15
N THR A 45 -7.96 -5.66 11.16
CA THR A 45 -9.16 -6.52 11.11
C THR A 45 -10.44 -5.68 11.02
N LYS A 46 -10.58 -4.66 11.87
CA LYS A 46 -11.75 -3.76 11.84
C LYS A 46 -11.92 -3.06 10.49
N GLU A 47 -10.83 -2.59 9.90
CA GLU A 47 -10.83 -1.95 8.58
C GLU A 47 -11.36 -2.94 7.50
N LEU A 48 -10.87 -4.19 7.52
CA LEU A 48 -11.30 -5.22 6.58
C LEU A 48 -12.78 -5.55 6.75
N ASP A 49 -13.26 -5.70 7.98
CA ASP A 49 -14.67 -5.96 8.26
C ASP A 49 -15.57 -4.84 7.72
N LEU A 50 -15.20 -3.58 7.97
CA LEU A 50 -15.90 -2.41 7.45
C LEU A 50 -15.90 -2.38 5.92
N LYS A 51 -14.78 -2.69 5.28
CA LYS A 51 -14.66 -2.75 3.82
C LYS A 51 -15.57 -3.83 3.23
N ILE A 52 -15.68 -4.99 3.88
CA ILE A 52 -16.59 -6.07 3.47
C ILE A 52 -18.04 -5.57 3.56
N VAL A 53 -18.44 -4.99 4.69
CA VAL A 53 -19.81 -4.45 4.88
C VAL A 53 -20.14 -3.39 3.82
N LEU A 54 -19.24 -2.44 3.60
CA LEU A 54 -19.41 -1.39 2.60
C LEU A 54 -19.56 -1.97 1.19
N SER A 55 -18.74 -2.96 0.83
CA SER A 55 -18.84 -3.62 -0.48
C SER A 55 -20.17 -4.34 -0.69
N LYS A 56 -20.71 -4.96 0.36
CA LYS A 56 -22.04 -5.59 0.33
C LYS A 56 -23.13 -4.53 0.11
N LYS A 57 -23.07 -3.42 0.86
CA LYS A 57 -24.02 -2.32 0.74
C LYS A 57 -23.99 -1.64 -0.64
N LEU A 58 -22.80 -1.47 -1.23
CA LEU A 58 -22.65 -0.97 -2.59
C LEU A 58 -23.29 -1.90 -3.63
N LYS A 59 -23.09 -3.22 -3.48
CA LYS A 59 -23.73 -4.21 -4.36
C LYS A 59 -25.25 -4.16 -4.24
N GLU A 60 -25.76 -4.14 -3.01
CA GLU A 60 -27.19 -4.00 -2.71
C GLU A 60 -27.78 -2.72 -3.31
N LEU A 61 -27.09 -1.59 -3.16
CA LEU A 61 -27.50 -0.32 -3.75
C LEU A 61 -27.53 -0.40 -5.28
N LYS A 62 -26.50 -0.99 -5.91
CA LYS A 62 -26.45 -1.17 -7.36
C LYS A 62 -27.61 -2.04 -7.86
N THR A 63 -27.94 -3.11 -7.15
CA THR A 63 -29.08 -3.96 -7.51
C THR A 63 -30.39 -3.20 -7.35
N ASN A 64 -30.55 -2.42 -6.29
CA ASN A 64 -31.75 -1.61 -6.04
C ASN A 64 -31.95 -0.52 -7.10
N ILE A 65 -30.87 0.16 -7.50
CA ILE A 65 -30.91 1.14 -8.59
C ILE A 65 -31.25 0.46 -9.92
N SER A 66 -30.68 -0.72 -10.19
CA SER A 66 -30.98 -1.46 -11.42
C SER A 66 -32.43 -1.93 -11.45
N SER A 67 -33.00 -2.42 -10.35
CA SER A 67 -34.42 -2.75 -10.26
C SER A 67 -35.30 -1.52 -10.41
N LEU A 68 -34.91 -0.39 -9.82
CA LEU A 68 -35.65 0.86 -9.93
C LEU A 68 -35.68 1.36 -11.38
N HIS A 69 -34.56 1.32 -12.09
CA HIS A 69 -34.49 1.65 -13.52
C HIS A 69 -35.34 0.72 -14.39
N LYS A 70 -35.57 -0.54 -13.98
CA LYS A 70 -36.46 -1.47 -14.69
C LYS A 70 -37.94 -1.15 -14.45
N VAL A 71 -38.30 -0.69 -13.26
CA VAL A 71 -39.68 -0.36 -12.88
C VAL A 71 -40.08 1.02 -13.40
N LEU A 72 -39.14 1.96 -13.46
CA LEU A 72 -39.40 3.30 -13.97
C LEU A 72 -39.59 3.27 -15.50
N PRO A 73 -40.61 3.96 -16.04
CA PRO A 73 -40.76 4.09 -17.47
C PRO A 73 -39.55 4.81 -18.05
N THR A 74 -39.00 4.27 -19.15
CA THR A 74 -37.89 4.91 -19.87
C THR A 74 -38.41 6.23 -20.45
N LEU A 75 -38.01 7.35 -19.83
CA LEU A 75 -38.30 8.68 -20.33
C LEU A 75 -37.61 8.83 -21.69
N LYS A 76 -38.39 8.87 -22.78
CA LYS A 76 -37.89 9.33 -24.08
C LYS A 76 -37.64 10.83 -23.94
N LEU A 77 -36.47 11.22 -23.44
CA LEU A 77 -36.09 12.63 -23.39
C LEU A 77 -36.03 13.17 -24.83
N PRO A 78 -36.78 14.23 -25.17
CA PRO A 78 -36.61 14.93 -26.43
C PRO A 78 -35.15 15.35 -26.60
N GLU A 79 -34.58 15.23 -27.80
CA GLU A 79 -33.17 15.57 -28.07
C GLU A 79 -32.76 16.97 -27.60
N LEU A 80 -33.72 17.88 -27.45
CA LEU A 80 -33.56 19.25 -26.97
C LEU A 80 -33.18 19.36 -25.48
N LEU A 81 -33.37 18.30 -24.68
CA LEU A 81 -32.96 18.22 -23.26
C LEU A 81 -31.66 17.43 -23.04
N LYS A 82 -31.05 16.88 -24.10
CA LYS A 82 -29.66 16.38 -24.06
C LYS A 82 -28.69 17.56 -24.08
N LYS A 83 -28.85 18.49 -23.13
CA LYS A 83 -27.85 19.52 -22.90
C LYS A 83 -26.68 18.85 -22.19
N GLU A 84 -25.60 18.72 -22.96
CA GLU A 84 -24.22 18.60 -22.52
C GLU A 84 -24.03 17.68 -21.32
N ASP A 85 -23.61 16.45 -21.63
CA ASP A 85 -22.94 15.57 -20.67
C ASP A 85 -21.87 16.39 -19.92
N TYR A 86 -22.22 16.87 -18.72
CA TYR A 86 -21.26 17.29 -17.72
C TYR A 86 -20.48 16.03 -17.31
N GLY A 87 -19.42 15.78 -18.08
CA GLY A 87 -18.19 15.08 -17.69
C GLY A 87 -18.32 13.61 -17.31
N GLY A 88 -17.91 12.72 -18.24
CA GLY A 88 -17.17 11.54 -17.80
C GLY A 88 -17.51 10.17 -18.40
N GLN A 89 -17.86 10.08 -19.69
CA GLN A 89 -17.70 8.82 -20.43
C GLN A 89 -17.02 9.06 -21.78
N LYS A 90 -15.73 9.39 -21.74
CA LYS A 90 -14.89 9.18 -22.93
C LYS A 90 -14.67 7.68 -23.09
N LYS A 91 -15.35 7.11 -24.07
CA LYS A 91 -14.88 5.93 -24.79
C LYS A 91 -13.48 6.24 -25.32
N LEU A 92 -12.43 5.64 -24.76
CA LEU A 92 -11.11 5.64 -25.39
C LEU A 92 -10.97 4.38 -26.23
N THR A 93 -11.46 4.45 -27.47
CA THR A 93 -10.87 3.68 -28.57
C THR A 93 -9.68 4.46 -29.10
N SER A 94 -8.62 3.72 -29.40
CA SER A 94 -7.34 4.12 -29.99
C SER A 94 -7.45 5.21 -31.06
N HIS A 95 -6.57 6.22 -31.00
CA HIS A 95 -5.52 6.51 -31.99
C HIS A 95 -4.79 7.83 -31.65
N THR A 96 -3.50 7.69 -31.35
CA THR A 96 -2.37 8.61 -31.68
C THR A 96 -2.63 10.13 -31.73
N THR A 97 -2.10 10.87 -30.74
CA THR A 97 -1.07 11.90 -30.92
C THR A 97 -0.60 12.46 -29.58
N SER A 98 0.68 12.20 -29.27
CA SER A 98 1.63 13.08 -28.57
C SER A 98 1.12 14.06 -27.51
N HIS A 99 1.16 13.64 -26.24
CA HIS A 99 1.81 14.41 -25.16
C HIS A 99 2.10 13.45 -24.00
N VAL A 100 3.29 12.89 -23.99
CA VAL A 100 3.80 12.00 -22.94
C VAL A 100 4.07 12.85 -21.70
N SER A 101 3.13 12.88 -20.75
CA SER A 101 3.42 13.36 -19.40
C SER A 101 4.26 12.30 -18.69
N THR A 102 5.53 12.61 -18.50
CA THR A 102 6.58 11.82 -17.83
C THR A 102 6.37 11.67 -16.31
N LYS A 103 5.13 11.48 -15.85
CA LYS A 103 4.80 11.38 -14.43
C LYS A 103 4.31 10.03 -13.91
N ASP A 104 4.01 9.07 -14.80
CA ASP A 104 3.59 7.70 -14.41
C ASP A 104 4.62 6.64 -14.82
N ILE A 105 5.89 6.96 -14.68
CA ILE A 105 6.93 5.93 -14.72
C ILE A 105 6.93 5.28 -13.33
N GLY A 106 6.45 4.03 -13.24
CA GLY A 106 6.32 3.29 -11.99
C GLY A 106 7.59 3.34 -11.15
N ILE A 107 7.42 3.27 -9.82
CA ILE A 107 8.47 3.42 -8.80
C ILE A 107 9.75 2.62 -9.14
N GLU A 108 9.59 1.43 -9.73
CA GLU A 108 10.69 0.56 -10.10
C GLU A 108 11.57 1.09 -11.25
N ALA A 109 10.97 1.82 -12.19
CA ALA A 109 11.71 2.47 -13.26
C ALA A 109 12.39 3.76 -12.78
N GLN A 110 11.82 4.46 -11.80
CA GLN A 110 12.50 5.56 -11.10
C GLN A 110 13.70 5.08 -10.30
N LEU A 111 13.58 3.93 -9.62
CA LEU A 111 14.69 3.31 -8.88
C LEU A 111 15.84 2.92 -9.82
N ARG A 112 15.56 2.30 -10.96
CA ARG A 112 16.60 1.99 -11.97
C ARG A 112 17.28 3.24 -12.52
N GLU A 113 16.53 4.33 -12.70
CA GLU A 113 17.11 5.60 -13.15
C GLU A 113 18.05 6.20 -12.09
N ILE A 114 17.67 6.13 -10.81
CA ILE A 114 18.50 6.59 -9.68
C ILE A 114 19.78 5.74 -9.59
N GLU A 115 19.67 4.41 -9.68
CA GLU A 115 20.82 3.50 -9.67
C GLU A 115 21.78 3.80 -10.83
N ARG A 116 21.25 4.05 -12.04
CA ARG A 116 22.07 4.40 -13.20
C ARG A 116 22.83 5.71 -12.98
N LYS A 117 22.17 6.74 -12.46
CA LYS A 117 22.79 8.04 -12.17
C LYS A 117 23.87 7.95 -11.10
N LEU A 118 23.66 7.13 -10.07
CA LEU A 118 24.67 6.89 -9.03
C LEU A 118 25.92 6.22 -9.59
N ASN A 119 25.74 5.20 -10.44
CA ASN A 119 26.85 4.50 -11.08
C ASN A 119 27.63 5.43 -12.05
N GLU A 120 26.93 6.28 -12.82
CA GLU A 120 27.58 7.27 -13.68
C GLU A 120 28.43 8.26 -12.87
N LEU A 121 27.94 8.73 -11.71
CA LEU A 121 28.68 9.63 -10.83
C LEU A 121 29.87 8.95 -10.16
N GLN A 122 29.76 7.67 -9.80
CA GLN A 122 30.88 6.90 -9.26
C GLN A 122 31.95 6.64 -10.33
N SER A 123 31.54 6.34 -11.57
CA SER A 123 32.47 6.14 -12.69
C SER A 123 33.18 7.41 -13.14
N ARG A 124 32.58 8.60 -12.94
CA ARG A 124 33.23 9.90 -13.18
C ARG A 124 34.18 10.35 -12.08
N ARG A 125 34.16 9.68 -10.92
CA ARG A 125 34.96 10.04 -9.74
C ARG A 125 36.16 9.10 -9.53
N ALA A 126 36.30 8.09 -10.39
CA ALA A 126 37.48 7.26 -10.57
C ALA A 126 38.28 7.79 -11.78
#